data_AF-A0A1Q2CZS3-F1
#
_entry.id   AF-A0A1Q2CZS3-F1
#
_cell.length_a   1.000
_cell.length_b   1.000
_cell.length_c   1.000
_cell.angle_alpha   90.00
_cell.angle_beta   90.00
_cell.angle_gamma   90.00
#
_symmetry.space_group_name_H-M   'P 1'
#
loop_
_entity.id
_entity.type
_entity.pdbx_description
1 polymer ?
#
loop_
_entity_poly.entity_id
_entity_poly.type
_entity_poly.pdbx_seq_one_letter_code
_entity_poly.pdbx_strand_id
1 'polypeptide(L)'
;MARSSTKPRTVAIDVDAVGEPQPRQWPWPWYVAAVVGPVAVLLAGWIVLSGLAAVGWLTSPDTQLSSALSLSTRLLLLAHGTPVDIGGLPVSIIPLGLTLLLVFLAIPVASLAARQAAGANADADDTGKLWVDGETIVVRVAGIFAGVYAVCVVLLAALMGSLGLQAVVGGIAVGAVAGLWGAARGVGFDPTERWPQWLRSVPRAIGAALLVVVAGGSALLTIALIAGRERVIAIGDQLDGGAVGVVLLTALHLIYLPNFLLACASWVLGAGVTVGDGSLLTIASSDVGLLPALPIFGIVPENGAGSGANYWWLAVGALAGAVAALVVTLSRPRARFDETALVGALPGVVAGGFVVLACALGSGGLGVERLTHLGARIPELAIFAPTILGLSGMLVGLVLGLLRRPEAHDEAQEDANA
;
A
#
# COMPACT_ATOMS: atom_id res chain seq x y z
N MET A 1 -20.45 -82.64 36.90
CA MET A 1 -21.12 -81.78 35.90
C MET A 1 -21.07 -80.33 36.38
N ALA A 2 -20.12 -79.54 35.89
CA ALA A 2 -20.02 -78.11 36.19
C ALA A 2 -20.04 -77.34 34.86
N ARG A 3 -21.03 -76.46 34.68
CA ARG A 3 -21.21 -75.66 33.46
C ARG A 3 -20.27 -74.45 33.50
N SER A 4 -19.30 -74.42 32.60
CA SER A 4 -18.48 -73.24 32.31
C SER A 4 -19.31 -72.21 31.55
N SER A 5 -19.57 -71.06 32.17
CA SER A 5 -20.19 -69.89 31.54
C SER A 5 -19.11 -69.05 30.85
N THR A 6 -19.02 -69.15 29.53
CA THR A 6 -18.15 -68.28 28.73
C THR A 6 -18.95 -67.05 28.31
N LYS A 7 -18.77 -65.91 29.00
CA LYS A 7 -19.32 -64.63 28.55
C LYS A 7 -18.56 -64.16 27.29
N PRO A 8 -19.25 -63.78 26.20
CA PRO A 8 -18.58 -63.17 25.06
C PRO A 8 -18.05 -61.78 25.48
N ARG A 9 -16.75 -61.55 25.32
CA ARG A 9 -16.15 -60.21 25.37
C ARG A 9 -16.54 -59.49 24.08
N THR A 10 -17.50 -58.59 24.16
CA THR A 10 -17.74 -57.58 23.13
C THR A 10 -16.58 -56.59 23.14
N VAL A 11 -15.70 -56.69 22.15
CA VAL A 11 -14.76 -55.62 21.82
C VAL A 11 -15.57 -54.58 21.07
N ALA A 12 -15.86 -53.46 21.71
CA ALA A 12 -16.40 -52.28 21.02
C ALA A 12 -15.29 -51.75 20.12
N ILE A 13 -15.35 -52.12 18.83
CA ILE A 13 -14.59 -51.43 17.80
C ILE A 13 -15.38 -50.16 17.53
N ASP A 14 -14.83 -49.03 17.95
CA ASP A 14 -15.36 -47.73 17.61
C ASP A 14 -15.18 -47.51 16.10
N VAL A 15 -16.26 -47.70 15.36
CA VAL A 15 -16.28 -47.56 13.88
C VAL A 15 -16.34 -46.08 13.49
N ASP A 16 -16.57 -45.17 14.45
CA ASP A 16 -16.69 -43.73 14.24
C ASP A 16 -15.40 -42.96 14.58
N ALA A 17 -14.31 -43.66 14.91
CA ALA A 17 -12.97 -43.08 14.95
C ALA A 17 -12.47 -42.81 13.51
N VAL A 18 -13.16 -41.92 12.79
CA VAL A 18 -12.61 -41.25 11.62
C VAL A 18 -11.44 -40.43 12.15
N GLY A 19 -10.24 -40.99 12.06
CA GLY A 19 -9.02 -40.29 12.46
C GLY A 19 -9.04 -38.91 11.84
N GLU A 20 -9.02 -37.88 12.67
CA GLU A 20 -9.00 -36.51 12.20
C GLU A 20 -7.89 -36.40 11.13
N PRO A 21 -8.18 -35.86 9.94
CA PRO A 21 -7.20 -35.81 8.87
C PRO A 21 -5.98 -35.08 9.39
N GLN A 22 -4.88 -35.83 9.61
CA GLN A 22 -3.63 -35.25 10.08
C GLN A 22 -3.28 -34.11 9.11
N PRO A 23 -3.11 -32.87 9.61
CA PRO A 23 -2.83 -31.75 8.74
C PRO A 23 -1.59 -32.12 7.94
N ARG A 24 -1.72 -32.07 6.60
CA ARG A 24 -0.69 -32.52 5.67
C ARG A 24 0.59 -31.72 5.91
N GLN A 25 1.49 -32.26 6.72
CA GLN A 25 2.71 -31.58 7.13
C GLN A 25 3.63 -31.52 5.91
N TRP A 26 3.86 -30.32 5.40
CA TRP A 26 4.83 -30.10 4.34
C TRP A 26 6.23 -30.43 4.89
N PRO A 27 7.07 -31.22 4.20
CA PRO A 27 8.29 -31.78 4.79
C PRO A 27 9.40 -30.74 5.05
N TRP A 28 9.19 -29.47 4.69
CA TRP A 28 10.21 -28.43 4.77
C TRP A 28 9.99 -27.59 6.02
N PRO A 29 11.04 -27.29 6.81
CA PRO A 29 10.93 -26.43 7.97
C PRO A 29 10.48 -25.01 7.60
N TRP A 30 9.63 -24.41 8.42
CA TRP A 30 9.05 -23.08 8.17
C TRP A 30 10.09 -21.96 7.98
N TYR A 31 11.25 -22.07 8.64
CA TYR A 31 12.34 -21.09 8.51
C TYR A 31 12.96 -21.10 7.10
N VAL A 32 12.90 -22.22 6.38
CA VAL A 32 13.37 -22.29 4.99
C VAL A 32 12.49 -21.41 4.11
N ALA A 33 11.17 -21.47 4.27
CA ALA A 33 10.25 -20.60 3.55
C ALA A 33 10.43 -19.12 3.93
N ALA A 34 10.66 -18.82 5.21
CA ALA A 34 10.89 -17.45 5.69
C ALA A 34 12.24 -16.85 5.21
N VAL A 35 13.27 -17.68 4.98
CA VAL A 35 14.60 -17.23 4.52
C VAL A 35 14.72 -17.25 3.00
N VAL A 36 14.30 -18.32 2.33
CA VAL A 36 14.38 -18.45 0.86
C VAL A 36 13.31 -17.58 0.19
N GLY A 37 12.18 -17.36 0.85
CA GLY A 37 11.06 -16.59 0.33
C GLY A 37 11.42 -15.17 -0.11
N PRO A 38 12.00 -14.32 0.76
CA PRO A 38 12.49 -13.00 0.40
C PRO A 38 13.42 -12.98 -0.81
N VAL A 39 14.34 -13.94 -0.88
CA VAL A 39 15.29 -14.09 -2.01
C VAL A 39 14.52 -14.39 -3.30
N ALA A 40 13.58 -15.33 -3.25
CA ALA A 40 12.75 -15.69 -4.41
C ALA A 40 11.91 -14.50 -4.91
N VAL A 41 11.35 -13.68 -4.01
CA VAL A 41 10.59 -12.47 -4.37
C VAL A 41 11.48 -11.46 -5.09
N LEU A 42 12.66 -11.16 -4.55
CA LEU A 42 13.61 -10.23 -5.17
C LEU A 42 14.10 -10.75 -6.52
N LEU A 43 14.41 -12.05 -6.62
CA LEU A 43 14.82 -12.69 -7.88
C LEU A 43 13.71 -12.63 -8.92
N ALA A 44 12.46 -12.92 -8.55
CA ALA A 44 11.34 -12.84 -9.48
C ALA A 44 11.08 -11.41 -9.96
N GLY A 45 11.13 -10.42 -9.06
CA GLY A 45 11.07 -9.00 -9.43
C GLY A 45 12.21 -8.61 -10.38
N TRP A 46 13.44 -9.05 -10.08
CA TRP A 46 14.61 -8.82 -10.93
C TRP A 46 14.48 -9.48 -12.31
N ILE A 47 13.94 -10.70 -12.40
CA ILE A 47 13.72 -11.41 -13.67
C ILE A 47 12.72 -10.65 -14.55
N VAL A 48 11.62 -10.15 -13.98
CA VAL A 48 10.62 -9.36 -14.72
C VAL A 48 11.27 -8.09 -15.29
N LEU A 49 12.03 -7.36 -14.47
CA LEU A 49 12.73 -6.15 -14.91
C LEU A 49 13.80 -6.46 -15.95
N SER A 50 14.56 -7.54 -15.76
CA SER A 50 15.59 -7.99 -16.69
C SER A 50 15.01 -8.42 -18.02
N GLY A 51 13.84 -9.06 -18.04
CA GLY A 51 13.11 -9.37 -19.26
C GLY A 51 12.73 -8.11 -20.05
N LEU A 52 12.18 -7.10 -19.37
CA LEU A 52 11.86 -5.81 -19.99
C LEU A 52 13.11 -5.10 -20.50
N ALA A 53 14.17 -5.04 -19.69
CA ALA A 53 15.43 -4.41 -20.09
C ALA A 53 16.11 -5.15 -21.26
N ALA A 54 16.04 -6.48 -21.29
CA ALA A 54 16.56 -7.29 -22.38
C ALA A 54 15.80 -7.02 -23.70
N VAL A 55 14.48 -6.81 -23.66
CA VAL A 55 13.69 -6.43 -24.84
C VAL A 55 14.17 -5.09 -25.41
N GLY A 56 14.44 -4.09 -24.56
CA GLY A 56 15.02 -2.80 -25.01
C GLY A 56 16.46 -2.90 -25.51
N TRP A 57 17.25 -3.80 -24.92
CA TRP A 57 18.60 -4.10 -25.39
C TRP A 57 18.61 -4.72 -26.79
N LEU A 58 17.69 -5.65 -27.08
CA LEU A 58 17.60 -6.32 -28.40
C LEU A 58 17.35 -5.34 -29.56
N THR A 59 16.79 -4.15 -29.28
CA THR A 59 16.55 -3.11 -30.27
C THR A 59 17.63 -2.02 -30.29
N SER A 60 18.67 -2.13 -29.46
CA SER A 60 19.66 -1.08 -29.22
C SER A 60 21.08 -1.56 -29.58
N PRO A 61 21.55 -1.28 -30.82
CA PRO A 61 22.78 -1.87 -31.37
C PRO A 61 24.07 -1.53 -30.59
N ASP A 62 24.10 -0.38 -29.92
CA ASP A 62 25.30 0.11 -29.21
C ASP A 62 25.33 -0.26 -27.71
N THR A 63 24.38 -1.07 -27.23
CA THR A 63 24.25 -1.36 -25.80
C THR A 63 24.68 -2.79 -25.45
N GLN A 64 25.27 -2.95 -24.27
CA GLN A 64 25.67 -4.26 -23.74
C GLN A 64 24.56 -4.87 -22.87
N LEU A 65 24.41 -6.20 -22.90
CA LEU A 65 23.46 -6.91 -22.05
C LEU A 65 23.71 -6.65 -20.55
N SER A 66 24.98 -6.53 -20.16
CA SER A 66 25.40 -6.18 -18.80
C SER A 66 24.80 -4.84 -18.33
N SER A 67 24.70 -3.85 -19.21
CA SER A 67 24.08 -2.56 -18.92
C SER A 67 22.57 -2.68 -18.70
N ALA A 68 21.89 -3.52 -19.47
CA ALA A 68 20.45 -3.79 -19.29
C ALA A 68 20.16 -4.53 -17.97
N LEU A 69 21.00 -5.51 -17.61
CA LEU A 69 20.90 -6.19 -16.31
C LEU A 69 21.22 -5.26 -15.15
N SER A 70 22.21 -4.37 -15.31
CA SER A 70 22.54 -3.34 -14.30
C SER A 70 21.36 -2.37 -14.11
N LEU A 71 20.71 -1.92 -15.18
CA LEU A 71 19.51 -1.09 -15.10
C LEU A 71 18.40 -1.77 -14.29
N SER A 72 18.21 -3.07 -14.49
CA SER A 72 17.21 -3.86 -13.75
C SER A 72 17.50 -3.90 -12.25
N THR A 73 18.77 -4.10 -11.87
CA THR A 73 19.21 -4.03 -10.47
C THR A 73 19.05 -2.62 -9.89
N ARG A 74 19.36 -1.57 -10.65
CA ARG A 74 19.17 -0.17 -10.22
C ARG A 74 17.69 0.17 -10.02
N LEU A 75 16.81 -0.25 -10.91
CA LEU A 75 15.35 -0.10 -10.76
C LEU A 75 14.83 -0.84 -9.54
N LEU A 76 15.35 -2.05 -9.26
CA LEU A 76 15.00 -2.80 -8.07
C LEU A 76 15.43 -2.05 -6.79
N LEU A 77 16.62 -1.46 -6.77
CA LEU A 77 17.08 -0.63 -5.65
C LEU A 77 16.26 0.67 -5.50
N LEU A 78 15.88 1.28 -6.62
CA LEU A 78 15.03 2.48 -6.64
C LEU A 78 13.63 2.19 -6.07
N ALA A 79 13.08 0.98 -6.27
CA ALA A 79 11.83 0.55 -5.66
C ALA A 79 11.88 0.53 -4.11
N HIS A 80 13.07 0.55 -3.52
CA HIS A 80 13.31 0.65 -2.08
C HIS A 80 13.71 2.07 -1.66
N GLY A 81 13.64 3.06 -2.55
CA GLY A 81 14.03 4.43 -2.27
C GLY A 81 15.53 4.69 -2.25
N THR A 82 16.35 3.75 -2.74
CA THR A 82 17.79 3.99 -2.91
C THR A 82 17.99 4.83 -4.17
N PRO A 83 18.55 6.06 -4.08
CA PRO A 83 18.84 6.85 -5.27
C PRO A 83 19.85 6.11 -6.15
N VAL A 84 19.60 6.12 -7.45
CA VAL A 84 20.47 5.47 -8.44
C VAL A 84 20.77 6.43 -9.57
N ASP A 85 21.97 6.31 -10.14
CA ASP A 85 22.29 6.99 -11.38
C ASP A 85 21.71 6.18 -12.55
N ILE A 86 21.05 6.82 -13.52
CA ILE A 86 20.62 6.19 -14.77
C ILE A 86 21.09 7.07 -15.92
N GLY A 87 22.09 6.60 -16.67
CA GLY A 87 22.63 7.35 -17.81
C GLY A 87 23.32 8.67 -17.42
N GLY A 88 23.93 8.76 -16.24
CA GLY A 88 24.58 9.96 -15.71
C GLY A 88 23.61 10.91 -14.99
N LEU A 89 22.33 10.54 -14.85
CA LEU A 89 21.32 11.34 -14.17
C LEU A 89 20.94 10.68 -12.83
N PRO A 90 21.03 11.42 -11.70
CA PRO A 90 20.58 10.91 -10.41
C PRO A 90 19.05 10.85 -10.37
N VAL A 91 18.52 9.65 -10.15
CA VAL A 91 17.08 9.38 -10.02
C VAL A 91 16.80 8.90 -8.60
N SER A 92 15.87 9.55 -7.92
CA SER A 92 15.47 9.23 -6.54
C SER A 92 13.98 9.01 -6.35
N ILE A 93 13.15 9.31 -7.37
CA ILE A 93 11.72 9.03 -7.32
C ILE A 93 11.44 7.53 -7.26
N ILE A 94 10.66 7.09 -6.28
CA ILE A 94 10.36 5.68 -6.06
C ILE A 94 9.27 5.23 -7.03
N PRO A 95 9.50 4.21 -7.87
CA PRO A 95 8.46 3.60 -8.68
C PRO A 95 7.50 2.78 -7.79
N LEU A 96 6.47 3.43 -7.25
CA LEU A 96 5.60 2.81 -6.24
C LEU A 96 4.84 1.59 -6.77
N GLY A 97 4.57 1.51 -8.08
CA GLY A 97 3.96 0.32 -8.68
C GLY A 97 4.88 -0.89 -8.62
N LEU A 98 6.20 -0.70 -8.74
CA LEU A 98 7.18 -1.76 -8.55
C LEU A 98 7.31 -2.14 -7.07
N THR A 99 7.33 -1.17 -6.16
CA THR A 99 7.32 -1.45 -4.71
C THR A 99 6.09 -2.26 -4.30
N LEU A 100 4.90 -1.86 -4.78
CA LEU A 100 3.65 -2.59 -4.55
C LEU A 100 3.70 -4.00 -5.15
N LEU A 101 4.22 -4.16 -6.37
CA LEU A 101 4.38 -5.46 -7.00
C LEU A 101 5.22 -6.41 -6.13
N LEU A 102 6.35 -5.93 -5.59
CA LEU A 102 7.21 -6.71 -4.69
C LEU A 102 6.49 -7.10 -3.40
N VAL A 103 5.73 -6.18 -2.80
CA VAL A 103 4.90 -6.47 -1.62
C VAL A 103 3.86 -7.54 -1.94
N PHE A 104 3.12 -7.40 -3.05
CA PHE A 104 2.09 -8.36 -3.45
C PHE A 104 2.65 -9.75 -3.75
N LEU A 105 3.84 -9.81 -4.36
CA LEU A 105 4.54 -11.07 -4.62
C LEU A 105 5.02 -11.75 -3.32
N ALA A 106 5.38 -10.96 -2.30
CA ALA A 106 5.83 -11.45 -1.00
C ALA A 106 4.69 -11.96 -0.10
N ILE A 107 3.47 -11.41 -0.20
CA ILE A 107 2.31 -11.82 0.63
C ILE A 107 2.07 -13.34 0.64
N PRO A 108 1.93 -14.05 -0.50
CA PRO A 108 1.67 -15.49 -0.49
C PRO A 108 2.85 -16.28 0.08
N VAL A 109 4.08 -15.81 -0.11
CA VAL A 109 5.29 -16.47 0.38
C VAL A 109 5.41 -16.35 1.91
N ALA A 110 5.19 -15.16 2.46
CA ALA A 110 5.15 -14.94 3.90
C ALA A 110 3.95 -15.65 4.56
N SER A 111 2.81 -15.69 3.88
CA SER A 111 1.63 -16.46 4.31
C SER A 111 1.91 -17.96 4.40
N LEU A 112 2.61 -18.53 3.41
CA LEU A 112 3.03 -19.93 3.42
C LEU A 112 3.97 -20.21 4.59
N ALA A 113 4.97 -19.35 4.82
CA ALA A 113 5.90 -19.50 5.93
C ALA A 113 5.18 -19.44 7.29
N ALA A 114 4.21 -18.54 7.45
CA ALA A 114 3.41 -18.43 8.67
C ALA A 114 2.49 -19.64 8.89
N ARG A 115 1.88 -20.17 7.83
CA ARG A 115 1.06 -21.41 7.90
C ARG A 115 1.90 -22.63 8.30
N GLN A 116 3.11 -22.75 7.76
CA GLN A 116 4.04 -23.82 8.15
C GLN A 116 4.51 -23.67 9.59
N ALA A 117 4.80 -22.44 10.03
CA ALA A 117 5.16 -22.17 11.41
C ALA A 117 4.02 -22.49 12.38
N ALA A 118 2.76 -22.19 12.00
CA ALA A 118 1.59 -22.52 12.81
C ALA A 118 1.37 -24.04 12.90
N GLY A 119 1.54 -24.77 11.79
CA GLY A 119 1.42 -26.23 11.79
C GLY A 119 2.52 -26.94 12.60
N ALA A 120 3.73 -26.36 12.68
CA ALA A 120 4.85 -26.91 13.45
C ALA A 120 4.80 -26.57 14.95
N ASN A 121 4.18 -25.45 15.32
CA ASN A 121 4.04 -24.98 16.72
C ASN A 121 2.64 -25.24 17.28
N ALA A 122 1.89 -26.16 16.69
CA ALA A 122 0.58 -26.54 17.17
C ALA A 122 0.76 -27.40 18.45
N ASP A 123 0.84 -26.75 19.60
CA ASP A 123 0.85 -27.42 20.89
C ASP A 123 -0.59 -27.74 21.33
N ALA A 124 -0.77 -28.93 21.90
CA ALA A 124 -2.04 -29.28 22.53
C ALA A 124 -2.19 -28.48 23.84
N ASP A 125 -3.24 -27.68 23.93
CA ASP A 125 -3.69 -27.04 25.17
C ASP A 125 -4.10 -28.10 26.21
N ASP A 126 -4.27 -27.71 27.47
CA ASP A 126 -4.74 -28.55 28.59
C ASP A 126 -6.10 -29.21 28.29
N THR A 127 -6.84 -28.69 27.30
CA THR A 127 -8.10 -29.24 26.76
C THR A 127 -7.93 -30.21 25.60
N GLY A 128 -6.70 -30.50 25.15
CA GLY A 128 -6.38 -31.30 23.98
C GLY A 128 -6.57 -30.57 22.64
N LYS A 129 -6.94 -29.29 22.65
CA LYS A 129 -7.10 -28.47 21.43
C LYS A 129 -5.75 -27.87 21.01
N LEU A 130 -5.42 -27.97 19.73
CA LEU A 130 -4.21 -27.33 19.17
C LEU A 130 -4.38 -25.80 19.26
N TRP A 131 -3.64 -25.13 20.13
CA TRP A 131 -3.63 -23.67 20.25
C TRP A 131 -2.30 -23.10 19.77
N VAL A 132 -2.36 -21.97 19.06
CA VAL A 132 -1.19 -21.32 18.48
C VAL A 132 -1.26 -19.83 18.75
N ASP A 133 -0.21 -19.26 19.34
CA ASP A 133 -0.09 -17.81 19.50
C ASP A 133 0.21 -17.13 18.15
N GLY A 134 -0.86 -16.70 17.47
CA GLY A 134 -0.79 -16.06 16.16
C GLY A 134 0.09 -14.80 16.15
N GLU A 135 0.11 -14.02 17.23
CA GLU A 135 0.94 -12.81 17.31
C GLU A 135 2.43 -13.15 17.29
N THR A 136 2.84 -14.09 18.14
CA THR A 136 4.25 -14.53 18.20
C THR A 136 4.70 -15.11 16.85
N ILE A 137 3.84 -15.87 16.16
CA ILE A 137 4.16 -16.38 14.83
C ILE A 137 4.31 -15.24 13.81
N VAL A 138 3.36 -14.30 13.79
CA VAL A 138 3.40 -13.17 12.85
C VAL A 138 4.68 -12.35 13.06
N VAL A 139 5.01 -11.99 14.30
CA VAL A 139 6.20 -11.20 14.61
C VAL A 139 7.48 -11.96 14.26
N ARG A 140 7.58 -13.25 14.59
CA ARG A 140 8.78 -14.06 14.29
C ARG A 140 8.99 -14.25 12.79
N VAL A 141 7.93 -14.66 12.07
CA VAL A 141 8.00 -14.90 10.62
C VAL A 141 8.25 -13.60 9.87
N ALA A 142 7.53 -12.53 10.21
CA ALA A 142 7.73 -11.22 9.60
C ALA A 142 9.12 -10.65 9.91
N GLY A 143 9.63 -10.83 11.13
CA GLY A 143 10.97 -10.38 11.51
C GLY A 143 12.09 -11.07 10.73
N ILE A 144 12.02 -12.40 10.59
CA ILE A 144 12.98 -13.16 9.78
C ILE A 144 12.86 -12.76 8.30
N PHE A 145 11.63 -12.70 7.78
CA PHE A 145 11.37 -12.33 6.40
C PHE A 145 11.92 -10.94 6.08
N ALA A 146 11.61 -9.94 6.91
CA ALA A 146 12.10 -8.56 6.76
C ALA A 146 13.62 -8.45 6.89
N GLY A 147 14.21 -9.18 7.85
CA GLY A 147 15.65 -9.19 8.06
C GLY A 147 16.41 -9.73 6.84
N VAL A 148 15.99 -10.88 6.31
CA VAL A 148 16.63 -11.47 5.12
C VAL A 148 16.40 -10.59 3.89
N TYR A 149 15.18 -10.08 3.71
CA TYR A 149 14.85 -9.16 2.62
C TYR A 149 15.75 -7.92 2.63
N ALA A 150 15.90 -7.27 3.80
CA ALA A 150 16.74 -6.09 3.97
C ALA A 150 18.22 -6.40 3.70
N VAL A 151 18.74 -7.53 4.19
CA VAL A 151 20.13 -7.95 3.92
C VAL A 151 20.37 -8.12 2.42
N CYS A 152 19.43 -8.72 1.69
CA CYS A 152 19.54 -8.87 0.23
C CYS A 152 19.57 -7.51 -0.48
N VAL A 153 18.68 -6.59 -0.11
CA VAL A 153 18.63 -5.23 -0.69
C VAL A 153 19.93 -4.46 -0.40
N VAL A 154 20.43 -4.53 0.84
CA VAL A 154 21.69 -3.90 1.25
C VAL A 154 22.88 -4.49 0.50
N LEU A 155 22.92 -5.80 0.32
CA LEU A 155 23.97 -6.46 -0.47
C LEU A 155 23.93 -6.00 -1.92
N LEU A 156 22.75 -5.94 -2.54
CA LEU A 156 22.59 -5.43 -3.90
C LEU A 156 23.04 -3.97 -4.02
N ALA A 157 22.70 -3.13 -3.03
CA ALA A 157 23.13 -1.73 -2.99
C ALA A 157 24.66 -1.61 -2.87
N ALA A 158 25.29 -2.42 -2.02
CA ALA A 158 26.74 -2.47 -1.87
C ALA A 158 27.43 -2.90 -3.17
N LEU A 159 26.92 -3.94 -3.84
CA LEU A 159 27.43 -4.41 -5.13
C LEU A 159 27.31 -3.37 -6.25
N MET A 160 26.30 -2.51 -6.18
CA MET A 160 26.08 -1.41 -7.14
C MET A 160 26.76 -0.09 -6.73
N GLY A 161 27.48 -0.05 -5.61
CA GLY A 161 28.14 1.16 -5.11
C GLY A 161 27.17 2.25 -4.63
N SER A 162 25.92 1.91 -4.34
CA SER A 162 24.85 2.81 -3.89
C SER A 162 24.42 2.56 -2.44
N LEU A 163 25.35 2.05 -1.61
CA LEU A 163 25.07 1.76 -0.21
C LEU A 163 24.72 3.05 0.55
N GLY A 164 23.56 3.06 1.19
CA GLY A 164 23.07 4.18 1.99
C GLY A 164 22.00 3.76 2.97
N LEU A 165 21.63 4.67 3.88
CA LEU A 165 20.59 4.44 4.89
C LEU A 165 19.24 4.10 4.23
N GLN A 166 18.97 4.68 3.05
CA GLN A 166 17.76 4.43 2.27
C GLN A 166 17.60 2.96 1.88
N ALA A 167 18.70 2.28 1.51
CA ALA A 167 18.65 0.86 1.17
C ALA A 167 18.26 -0.01 2.38
N VAL A 168 18.78 0.34 3.55
CA VAL A 168 18.45 -0.33 4.82
C VAL A 168 17.00 -0.07 5.20
N VAL A 169 16.59 1.20 5.25
CA VAL A 169 15.24 1.60 5.66
C VAL A 169 14.19 1.09 4.68
N GLY A 170 14.43 1.22 3.38
CA GLY A 170 13.53 0.73 2.34
C GLY A 170 13.42 -0.80 2.31
N GLY A 171 14.55 -1.50 2.44
CA GLY A 171 14.55 -2.96 2.57
C GLY A 171 13.77 -3.44 3.79
N ILE A 172 13.98 -2.82 4.95
CA ILE A 172 13.23 -3.14 6.17
C ILE A 172 11.76 -2.79 6.01
N ALA A 173 11.42 -1.62 5.47
CA ALA A 173 10.04 -1.16 5.32
C ALA A 173 9.24 -2.09 4.40
N VAL A 174 9.75 -2.38 3.21
CA VAL A 174 9.10 -3.29 2.24
C VAL A 174 9.00 -4.70 2.81
N GLY A 175 10.10 -5.21 3.37
CA GLY A 175 10.16 -6.54 3.98
C GLY A 175 9.21 -6.69 5.18
N ALA A 176 9.13 -5.69 6.05
CA ALA A 176 8.26 -5.69 7.23
C ALA A 176 6.78 -5.55 6.85
N VAL A 177 6.44 -4.64 5.94
CA VAL A 177 5.05 -4.49 5.45
C VAL A 177 4.58 -5.79 4.81
N ALA A 178 5.37 -6.36 3.90
CA ALA A 178 5.01 -7.60 3.23
C ALA A 178 5.00 -8.81 4.18
N GLY A 179 5.98 -8.90 5.09
CA GLY A 179 6.10 -9.96 6.08
C GLY A 179 4.96 -9.95 7.09
N LEU A 180 4.65 -8.80 7.69
CA LEU A 180 3.56 -8.66 8.66
C LEU A 180 2.21 -8.92 8.00
N TRP A 181 1.95 -8.32 6.83
CA TRP A 181 0.68 -8.51 6.13
C TRP A 181 0.50 -9.96 5.64
N GLY A 182 1.53 -10.53 5.01
CA GLY A 182 1.51 -11.90 4.53
C GLY A 182 1.37 -12.90 5.67
N ALA A 183 2.15 -12.75 6.74
CA ALA A 183 2.07 -13.64 7.89
C ALA A 183 0.71 -13.55 8.60
N ALA A 184 0.20 -12.34 8.86
CA ALA A 184 -1.10 -12.15 9.49
C ALA A 184 -2.23 -12.76 8.67
N ARG A 185 -2.22 -12.56 7.34
CA ARG A 185 -3.17 -13.20 6.41
C ARG A 185 -3.02 -14.71 6.37
N GLY A 186 -1.80 -15.22 6.54
CA GLY A 186 -1.50 -16.65 6.52
C GLY A 186 -2.15 -17.40 7.68
N VAL A 187 -2.06 -16.85 8.89
CA VAL A 187 -2.65 -17.43 10.11
C VAL A 187 -4.03 -16.88 10.47
N GLY A 188 -4.54 -15.89 9.74
CA GLY A 188 -5.84 -15.26 10.04
C GLY A 188 -5.80 -14.35 11.27
N PHE A 189 -4.62 -13.83 11.63
CA PHE A 189 -4.45 -12.96 12.78
C PHE A 189 -4.95 -11.55 12.49
N ASP A 190 -5.91 -11.07 13.29
CA ASP A 190 -6.37 -9.69 13.25
C ASP A 190 -5.79 -8.90 14.45
N PRO A 191 -4.87 -7.94 14.21
CA PRO A 191 -4.24 -7.17 15.29
C PRO A 191 -5.24 -6.29 16.07
N THR A 192 -6.43 -6.06 15.54
CA THR A 192 -7.47 -5.23 16.17
C THR A 192 -8.32 -6.00 17.19
N GLU A 193 -8.16 -7.32 17.31
CA GLU A 193 -8.93 -8.13 18.26
C GLU A 193 -8.71 -7.71 19.72
N ARG A 194 -7.49 -7.30 20.06
CA ARG A 194 -7.15 -6.83 21.42
C ARG A 194 -7.51 -5.36 21.66
N TRP A 195 -7.93 -4.64 20.62
CA TRP A 195 -8.24 -3.21 20.75
C TRP A 195 -9.61 -3.00 21.41
N PRO A 196 -9.79 -1.87 22.11
CA PRO A 196 -11.11 -1.42 22.56
C PRO A 196 -12.11 -1.37 21.40
N GLN A 197 -13.36 -1.76 21.64
CA GLN A 197 -14.40 -1.85 20.59
C GLN A 197 -14.53 -0.55 19.78
N TRP A 198 -14.38 0.61 20.42
CA TRP A 198 -14.46 1.92 19.78
C TRP A 198 -13.36 2.16 18.73
N LEU A 199 -12.20 1.53 18.87
CA LEU A 199 -11.04 1.73 17.98
C LEU A 199 -11.06 0.74 16.80
N ARG A 200 -11.79 -0.38 16.90
CA ARG A 200 -11.83 -1.44 15.87
C ARG A 200 -12.37 -0.96 14.52
N SER A 201 -13.23 0.06 14.50
CA SER A 201 -13.78 0.64 13.26
C SER A 201 -12.86 1.69 12.61
N VAL A 202 -11.87 2.22 13.34
CA VAL A 202 -11.01 3.31 12.87
C VAL A 202 -10.16 2.92 11.65
N PRO A 203 -9.50 1.75 11.60
CA PRO A 203 -8.78 1.32 10.40
C PRO A 203 -9.66 1.21 9.17
N ARG A 204 -10.92 0.75 9.33
CA ARG A 204 -11.88 0.65 8.22
C ARG A 204 -12.31 2.02 7.72
N ALA A 205 -12.51 2.99 8.63
CA ALA A 205 -12.83 4.36 8.23
C ALA A 205 -11.66 5.06 7.53
N ILE A 206 -10.43 4.89 8.02
CA ILE A 206 -9.22 5.39 7.35
C ILE A 206 -9.12 4.78 5.95
N GLY A 207 -9.28 3.45 5.84
CA GLY A 207 -9.28 2.76 4.54
C GLY A 207 -10.36 3.29 3.59
N ALA A 208 -11.57 3.54 4.08
CA ALA A 208 -12.66 4.09 3.28
C ALA A 208 -12.35 5.52 2.79
N ALA A 209 -11.79 6.40 3.63
CA ALA A 209 -11.34 7.73 3.21
C ALA A 209 -10.23 7.65 2.15
N LEU A 210 -9.23 6.80 2.35
CA LEU A 210 -8.14 6.60 1.39
C LEU A 210 -8.67 6.09 0.05
N LEU A 211 -9.65 5.18 0.05
CA LEU A 211 -10.28 4.70 -1.18
C LEU A 211 -11.00 5.83 -1.93
N VAL A 212 -11.71 6.73 -1.23
CA VAL A 212 -12.35 7.90 -1.86
C VAL A 212 -11.31 8.84 -2.48
N VAL A 213 -10.19 9.09 -1.79
CA VAL A 213 -9.11 9.94 -2.31
C VAL A 213 -8.47 9.30 -3.55
N VAL A 214 -8.17 8.01 -3.51
CA VAL A 214 -7.62 7.26 -4.65
C VAL A 214 -8.61 7.23 -5.82
N ALA A 215 -9.90 7.06 -5.56
CA ALA A 215 -10.94 7.13 -6.58
C ALA A 215 -11.01 8.52 -7.23
N GLY A 216 -10.94 9.60 -6.44
CA GLY A 216 -10.91 10.96 -6.97
C GLY A 216 -9.65 11.26 -7.79
N GLY A 217 -8.47 10.83 -7.33
CA GLY A 217 -7.23 10.91 -8.09
C GLY A 217 -7.29 10.12 -9.40
N SER A 218 -7.91 8.93 -9.38
CA SER A 218 -8.10 8.09 -10.56
C SER A 218 -9.07 8.71 -11.57
N ALA A 219 -10.17 9.30 -11.09
CA ALA A 219 -11.13 10.02 -11.92
C ALA A 219 -10.47 11.23 -12.59
N LEU A 220 -9.69 12.02 -11.85
CA LEU A 220 -8.95 13.14 -12.43
C LEU A 220 -7.93 12.66 -13.47
N LEU A 221 -7.12 11.66 -13.17
CA LEU A 221 -6.14 11.11 -14.10
C LEU A 221 -6.80 10.64 -15.40
N THR A 222 -7.94 9.95 -15.28
CA THR A 222 -8.71 9.47 -16.43
C THR A 222 -9.23 10.62 -17.28
N ILE A 223 -9.83 11.64 -16.65
CA ILE A 223 -10.33 12.83 -17.36
C ILE A 223 -9.17 13.57 -18.05
N ALA A 224 -8.05 13.73 -17.36
CA ALA A 224 -6.86 14.40 -17.89
C ALA A 224 -6.24 13.63 -19.07
N LEU A 225 -6.21 12.29 -19.02
CA LEU A 225 -5.78 11.44 -20.13
C LEU A 225 -6.70 11.56 -21.35
N ILE A 226 -8.03 11.59 -21.14
CA ILE A 226 -9.00 11.75 -22.23
C ILE A 226 -8.85 13.12 -22.90
N ALA A 227 -8.68 14.18 -22.09
CA ALA A 227 -8.52 15.55 -22.54
C ALA A 227 -7.16 15.77 -23.24
N GLY A 228 -6.08 15.16 -22.72
CA GLY A 228 -4.71 15.30 -23.23
C GLY A 228 -4.30 14.26 -24.27
N ARG A 229 -5.19 13.35 -24.69
CA ARG A 229 -4.86 12.16 -25.49
C ARG A 229 -4.02 12.47 -26.75
N GLU A 230 -4.33 13.56 -27.44
CA GLU A 230 -3.65 13.94 -28.69
C GLU A 230 -2.21 14.36 -28.42
N ARG A 231 -1.97 15.10 -27.33
CA ARG A 231 -0.61 15.46 -26.87
C ARG A 231 0.16 14.24 -26.39
N VAL A 232 -0.49 13.33 -25.66
CA VAL A 232 0.12 12.08 -25.18
C VAL A 232 0.60 11.23 -26.36
N ILE A 233 -0.24 11.06 -27.38
CA ILE A 233 0.11 10.32 -28.61
C ILE A 233 1.24 11.03 -29.36
N ALA A 234 1.13 12.34 -29.57
CA ALA A 234 2.14 13.11 -30.29
C ALA A 234 3.53 13.05 -29.62
N ILE A 235 3.60 13.11 -28.28
CA ILE A 235 4.86 12.93 -27.54
C ILE A 235 5.38 11.50 -27.70
N GLY A 236 4.50 10.50 -27.66
CA GLY A 236 4.86 9.10 -27.88
C GLY A 236 5.45 8.84 -29.27
N ASP A 237 4.83 9.39 -30.31
CA ASP A 237 5.28 9.24 -31.70
C ASP A 237 6.65 9.90 -31.94
N GLN A 238 6.96 10.99 -31.23
CA GLN A 238 8.27 11.66 -31.30
C GLN A 238 9.42 10.83 -30.75
N LEU A 239 9.15 9.84 -29.90
CA LEU A 239 10.20 8.97 -29.32
C LEU A 239 10.67 7.87 -30.30
N ASP A 240 9.98 7.69 -31.45
CA ASP A 240 10.34 6.78 -32.55
C ASP A 240 10.75 5.35 -32.11
N GLY A 241 10.13 4.84 -31.05
CA GLY A 241 10.49 3.54 -30.46
C GLY A 241 9.82 2.32 -31.11
N GLY A 242 8.97 2.52 -32.12
CA GLY A 242 8.14 1.47 -32.72
C GLY A 242 7.32 0.69 -31.69
N ALA A 243 6.97 -0.56 -32.02
CA ALA A 243 6.17 -1.42 -31.13
C ALA A 243 6.87 -1.75 -29.80
N VAL A 244 8.19 -1.93 -29.81
CA VAL A 244 8.97 -2.23 -28.60
C VAL A 244 8.98 -1.04 -27.65
N GLY A 245 9.19 0.17 -28.16
CA GLY A 245 9.12 1.40 -27.37
C GLY A 245 7.76 1.58 -26.72
N VAL A 246 6.66 1.29 -27.43
CA VAL A 246 5.31 1.33 -26.86
C VAL A 246 5.16 0.36 -25.68
N VAL A 247 5.67 -0.87 -25.79
CA VAL A 247 5.62 -1.87 -24.70
C VAL A 247 6.42 -1.38 -23.49
N LEU A 248 7.64 -0.89 -23.69
CA LEU A 248 8.51 -0.41 -22.61
C LEU A 248 7.95 0.84 -21.93
N LEU A 249 7.43 1.79 -22.72
CA LEU A 249 6.75 2.97 -22.20
C LEU A 249 5.50 2.57 -21.41
N THR A 250 4.70 1.63 -21.90
CA THR A 250 3.51 1.15 -21.18
C THR A 250 3.90 0.52 -19.85
N ALA A 251 4.94 -0.32 -19.82
CA ALA A 251 5.46 -0.91 -18.59
C ALA A 251 5.98 0.17 -17.62
N LEU A 252 6.69 1.18 -18.12
CA LEU A 252 7.15 2.32 -17.33
C LEU A 252 5.97 3.08 -16.69
N HIS A 253 4.94 3.40 -17.48
CA HIS A 253 3.75 4.10 -16.97
C HIS A 253 3.00 3.27 -15.95
N LEU A 254 2.94 1.94 -16.10
CA LEU A 254 2.30 1.04 -15.13
C LEU A 254 3.07 1.01 -13.80
N ILE A 255 4.40 0.99 -13.86
CA ILE A 255 5.28 1.02 -12.69
C ILE A 255 5.16 2.35 -11.93
N TYR A 256 4.95 3.47 -12.63
CA TYR A 256 4.75 4.80 -12.02
C TYR A 256 3.27 5.18 -11.84
N LEU A 257 2.32 4.31 -12.18
CA LEU A 257 0.88 4.61 -12.11
C LEU A 257 0.45 5.07 -10.71
N PRO A 258 0.88 4.44 -9.60
CA PRO A 258 0.52 4.92 -8.27
C PRO A 258 1.09 6.32 -7.97
N ASN A 259 2.27 6.67 -8.50
CA ASN A 259 2.84 8.01 -8.37
C ASN A 259 1.95 9.05 -9.07
N PHE A 260 1.47 8.75 -10.28
CA PHE A 260 0.56 9.64 -11.00
C PHE A 260 -0.78 9.81 -10.26
N LEU A 261 -1.33 8.73 -9.71
CA LEU A 261 -2.55 8.78 -8.90
C LEU A 261 -2.38 9.65 -7.65
N LEU A 262 -1.23 9.54 -6.96
CA LEU A 262 -0.92 10.35 -5.79
C LEU A 262 -0.68 11.83 -6.14
N ALA A 263 -0.04 12.11 -7.27
CA ALA A 263 0.06 13.47 -7.80
C ALA A 263 -1.33 14.05 -8.08
N CYS A 264 -2.21 13.31 -8.75
CA CYS A 264 -3.60 13.70 -8.94
C CYS A 264 -4.34 13.89 -7.62
N ALA A 265 -4.16 13.00 -6.64
CA ALA A 265 -4.75 13.15 -5.31
C ALA A 265 -4.30 14.44 -4.61
N SER A 266 -3.02 14.77 -4.68
CA SER A 266 -2.47 16.04 -4.15
C SER A 266 -3.12 17.26 -4.81
N TRP A 267 -3.32 17.22 -6.13
CA TRP A 267 -3.99 18.29 -6.86
C TRP A 267 -5.48 18.39 -6.48
N VAL A 268 -6.21 17.28 -6.42
CA VAL A 268 -7.63 17.22 -6.05
C VAL A 268 -7.88 17.73 -4.63
N LEU A 269 -6.94 17.50 -3.71
CA LEU A 269 -7.00 18.01 -2.34
C LEU A 269 -6.56 19.48 -2.22
N GLY A 270 -6.16 20.12 -3.32
CA GLY A 270 -5.84 21.55 -3.39
C GLY A 270 -4.39 21.92 -3.12
N ALA A 271 -3.53 20.95 -2.76
CA ALA A 271 -2.11 21.21 -2.53
C ALA A 271 -1.34 21.45 -3.84
N GLY A 272 -1.80 20.84 -4.93
CA GLY A 272 -1.15 20.94 -6.24
C GLY A 272 0.04 19.99 -6.40
N VAL A 273 0.74 20.13 -7.52
CA VAL A 273 1.84 19.27 -7.95
C VAL A 273 2.95 20.12 -8.54
N THR A 274 4.20 19.74 -8.27
CA THR A 274 5.39 20.33 -8.89
C THR A 274 6.01 19.35 -9.86
N VAL A 275 6.37 19.84 -11.05
CA VAL A 275 7.09 19.07 -12.07
C VAL A 275 8.37 19.84 -12.42
N GLY A 276 9.42 19.59 -11.63
CA GLY A 276 10.66 20.33 -11.72
C GLY A 276 10.60 21.74 -11.11
N ASP A 277 11.71 22.46 -11.18
CA ASP A 277 11.89 23.78 -10.54
C ASP A 277 11.10 24.92 -11.21
N GLY A 278 10.45 24.66 -12.34
CA GLY A 278 9.73 25.68 -13.11
C GLY A 278 8.31 25.30 -13.50
N SER A 279 7.73 24.22 -12.95
CA SER A 279 6.34 23.87 -13.24
C SER A 279 5.54 23.65 -11.97
N LEU A 280 4.52 24.47 -11.79
CA LEU A 280 3.59 24.47 -10.68
C LEU A 280 2.16 24.30 -11.20
N LEU A 281 1.53 23.19 -10.81
CA LEU A 281 0.15 22.88 -11.12
C LEU A 281 -0.69 23.01 -9.85
N THR A 282 -1.55 24.02 -9.80
CA THR A 282 -2.54 24.20 -8.73
C THR A 282 -3.95 24.18 -9.29
N ILE A 283 -4.96 24.18 -8.42
CA ILE A 283 -6.36 24.32 -8.83
C ILE A 283 -6.61 25.68 -9.51
N ALA A 284 -5.94 26.72 -9.02
CA ALA A 284 -6.15 28.12 -9.41
C ALA A 284 -5.30 28.57 -10.61
N SER A 285 -4.14 27.95 -10.82
CA SER A 285 -3.24 28.30 -11.92
C SER A 285 -2.37 27.12 -12.36
N SER A 286 -2.05 27.11 -13.64
CA SER A 286 -1.03 26.25 -14.26
C SER A 286 0.09 27.15 -14.77
N ASP A 287 1.30 26.98 -14.23
CA ASP A 287 2.50 27.62 -14.74
C ASP A 287 3.53 26.52 -14.99
N VAL A 288 3.81 26.24 -16.26
CA VAL A 288 4.53 25.04 -16.70
C VAL A 288 5.72 25.47 -17.55
N GLY A 289 6.90 25.02 -17.11
CA GLY A 289 8.15 25.20 -17.82
C GLY A 289 8.41 24.11 -18.86
N LEU A 290 9.68 23.79 -19.09
CA LEU A 290 10.04 22.67 -19.96
C LEU A 290 9.76 21.36 -19.22
N LEU A 291 8.94 20.50 -19.83
CA LEU A 291 8.62 19.17 -19.33
C LEU A 291 9.49 18.10 -20.01
N PRO A 292 9.81 16.99 -19.32
CA PRO A 292 10.44 15.84 -19.96
C PRO A 292 9.57 15.29 -21.11
N ALA A 293 10.21 14.70 -22.13
CA ALA A 293 9.53 14.03 -23.22
C ALA A 293 8.97 12.65 -22.79
N LEU A 294 8.14 12.61 -21.76
CA LEU A 294 7.37 11.42 -21.37
C LEU A 294 5.91 11.60 -21.77
N PRO A 295 5.28 10.62 -22.45
CA PRO A 295 3.92 10.74 -22.95
C PRO A 295 2.89 11.20 -21.91
N ILE A 296 3.00 10.75 -20.66
CA ILE A 296 2.10 11.14 -19.57
C ILE A 296 2.01 12.66 -19.39
N PHE A 297 3.06 13.42 -19.67
CA PHE A 297 3.04 14.87 -19.52
C PHE A 297 2.14 15.57 -20.54
N GLY A 298 1.64 14.87 -21.56
CA GLY A 298 0.59 15.40 -22.45
C GLY A 298 -0.73 15.74 -21.75
N ILE A 299 -0.95 15.22 -20.52
CA ILE A 299 -2.12 15.55 -19.71
C ILE A 299 -2.01 16.90 -18.99
N VAL A 300 -0.82 17.49 -18.96
CA VAL A 300 -0.59 18.75 -18.24
C VAL A 300 -1.36 19.88 -18.95
N PRO A 301 -2.16 20.68 -18.22
CA PRO A 301 -2.91 21.78 -18.80
C PRO A 301 -1.98 22.90 -19.27
N GLU A 302 -2.44 23.66 -20.27
CA GLU A 302 -1.74 24.84 -20.78
C GLU A 302 -1.60 25.93 -19.72
N ASN A 303 -0.61 26.81 -19.91
CA ASN A 303 -0.31 27.89 -18.97
C ASN A 303 -1.46 28.89 -18.88
N GLY A 304 -1.87 29.22 -17.66
CA GLY A 304 -2.94 30.19 -17.43
C GLY A 304 -3.71 30.00 -16.14
N ALA A 305 -4.77 30.79 -15.99
CA ALA A 305 -5.69 30.69 -14.87
C ALA A 305 -6.54 29.42 -14.97
N GLY A 306 -6.70 28.74 -13.83
CA GLY A 306 -7.56 27.58 -13.70
C GLY A 306 -9.04 27.96 -13.81
N SER A 307 -9.85 27.05 -14.35
CA SER A 307 -11.30 27.21 -14.40
C SER A 307 -11.90 27.19 -12.98
N GLY A 308 -12.91 28.02 -12.72
CA GLY A 308 -13.66 27.98 -11.47
C GLY A 308 -14.31 26.62 -11.18
N ALA A 309 -14.55 25.81 -12.22
CA ALA A 309 -15.04 24.44 -12.06
C ALA A 309 -14.04 23.53 -11.32
N ASN A 310 -12.74 23.83 -11.35
CA ASN A 310 -11.71 23.01 -10.72
C ASN A 310 -11.87 22.94 -9.20
N TYR A 311 -12.48 23.94 -8.56
CA TYR A 311 -12.72 23.94 -7.12
C TYR A 311 -13.68 22.84 -6.67
N TRP A 312 -14.53 22.30 -7.56
CA TRP A 312 -15.39 21.16 -7.24
C TRP A 312 -14.61 19.90 -6.89
N TRP A 313 -13.33 19.78 -7.31
CA TRP A 313 -12.49 18.65 -6.93
C TRP A 313 -12.20 18.60 -5.42
N LEU A 314 -12.23 19.73 -4.70
CA LEU A 314 -12.10 19.75 -3.24
C LEU A 314 -13.23 18.97 -2.55
N ALA A 315 -14.37 18.78 -3.23
CA ALA A 315 -15.46 17.95 -2.72
C ALA A 315 -15.04 16.48 -2.52
N VAL A 316 -14.02 15.98 -3.21
CA VAL A 316 -13.46 14.65 -2.98
C VAL A 316 -12.87 14.55 -1.57
N GLY A 317 -12.10 15.56 -1.14
CA GLY A 317 -11.54 15.58 0.21
C GLY A 317 -12.65 15.66 1.28
N ALA A 318 -13.67 16.49 1.02
CA ALA A 318 -14.83 16.60 1.89
C ALA A 318 -15.58 15.25 1.99
N LEU A 319 -15.82 14.59 0.86
CA LEU A 319 -16.46 13.28 0.77
C LEU A 319 -15.64 12.21 1.49
N ALA A 320 -14.31 12.22 1.36
CA ALA A 320 -13.43 11.27 2.03
C ALA A 320 -13.57 11.36 3.56
N GLY A 321 -13.53 12.57 4.12
CA GLY A 321 -13.75 12.76 5.56
C GLY A 321 -15.17 12.42 6.00
N ALA A 322 -16.19 12.73 5.19
CA ALA A 322 -17.57 12.36 5.44
C ALA A 322 -17.77 10.84 5.51
N VAL A 323 -17.20 10.10 4.55
CA VAL A 323 -17.26 8.63 4.51
C VAL A 323 -16.53 8.02 5.71
N ALA A 324 -15.36 8.53 6.09
CA ALA A 324 -14.67 8.07 7.29
C ALA A 324 -15.51 8.29 8.56
N ALA A 325 -16.12 9.46 8.73
CA ALA A 325 -16.99 9.75 9.85
C ALA A 325 -18.24 8.85 9.86
N LEU A 326 -18.85 8.58 8.70
CA LEU A 326 -19.95 7.63 8.57
C LEU A 326 -19.51 6.24 9.02
N VAL A 327 -18.43 5.69 8.50
CA VAL A 327 -17.98 4.33 8.83
C VAL A 327 -17.73 4.17 10.33
N VAL A 328 -17.04 5.12 10.97
CA VAL A 328 -16.75 5.04 12.40
C VAL A 328 -17.98 5.30 13.27
N THR A 329 -18.79 6.32 12.97
CA THR A 329 -19.96 6.70 13.79
C THR A 329 -21.09 5.68 13.67
N LEU A 330 -21.28 5.08 12.49
CA LEU A 330 -22.28 4.04 12.27
C LEU A 330 -21.93 2.73 12.99
N SER A 331 -20.64 2.49 13.23
CA SER A 331 -20.13 1.29 13.90
C SER A 331 -20.15 1.39 15.43
N ARG A 332 -20.59 2.52 16.00
CA ARG A 332 -20.60 2.77 17.45
C ARG A 332 -22.03 2.89 18.00
N PRO A 333 -22.23 2.57 19.30
CA PRO A 333 -23.45 2.91 20.01
C PRO A 333 -23.75 4.42 19.95
N ARG A 334 -25.01 4.79 20.21
CA ARG A 334 -25.41 6.19 20.32
C ARG A 334 -24.58 6.88 21.40
N ALA A 335 -23.95 8.00 21.05
CA ALA A 335 -23.08 8.77 21.92
C ALA A 335 -23.47 10.26 21.86
N ARG A 336 -22.87 11.06 22.74
CA ARG A 336 -23.07 12.51 22.73
C ARG A 336 -22.50 13.13 21.45
N PHE A 337 -23.08 14.27 21.06
CA PHE A 337 -22.78 14.92 19.78
C PHE A 337 -21.35 15.47 19.68
N ASP A 338 -20.76 15.84 20.81
CA ASP A 338 -19.36 16.28 20.96
C ASP A 338 -18.40 15.10 20.73
N GLU A 339 -18.71 13.94 21.31
CA GLU A 339 -17.92 12.72 21.11
C GLU A 339 -17.98 12.26 19.64
N THR A 340 -19.17 12.21 19.02
CA THR A 340 -19.28 11.80 17.60
C THR A 340 -18.60 12.76 16.65
N ALA A 341 -18.56 14.06 16.97
CA ALA A 341 -17.83 15.05 16.19
C ALA A 341 -16.31 14.80 16.25
N LEU A 342 -15.74 14.61 17.44
CA LEU A 342 -14.31 14.30 17.62
C LEU A 342 -13.94 12.98 16.95
N VAL A 343 -14.77 11.96 17.14
CA VAL A 343 -14.59 10.63 16.59
C VAL A 343 -14.73 10.60 15.07
N GLY A 344 -15.54 11.48 14.48
CA GLY A 344 -15.61 11.69 13.04
C GLY A 344 -14.39 12.41 12.46
N ALA A 345 -13.82 13.36 13.22
CA ALA A 345 -12.65 14.12 12.81
C ALA A 345 -11.36 13.29 12.79
N LEU A 346 -11.12 12.49 13.84
CA LEU A 346 -9.86 11.78 14.05
C LEU A 346 -9.46 10.85 12.88
N PRO A 347 -10.32 9.95 12.36
CA PRO A 347 -9.99 9.12 11.21
C PRO A 347 -9.70 9.94 9.95
N GLY A 348 -10.39 11.08 9.76
CA GLY A 348 -10.16 11.98 8.63
C GLY A 348 -8.77 12.63 8.68
N VAL A 349 -8.36 13.13 9.85
CA VAL A 349 -7.02 13.69 10.09
C VAL A 349 -5.94 12.63 9.86
N VAL A 350 -6.13 11.43 10.42
CA VAL A 350 -5.18 10.32 10.26
C VAL A 350 -5.10 9.86 8.80
N ALA A 351 -6.23 9.75 8.10
CA ALA A 351 -6.25 9.44 6.67
C ALA A 351 -5.53 10.51 5.84
N GLY A 352 -5.74 11.80 6.15
CA GLY A 352 -4.99 12.90 5.55
C GLY A 352 -3.48 12.75 5.75
N GLY A 353 -3.05 12.37 6.96
CA GLY A 353 -1.65 12.05 7.24
C GLY A 353 -1.10 10.89 6.41
N PHE A 354 -1.89 9.82 6.20
CA PHE A 354 -1.50 8.72 5.31
C PHE A 354 -1.38 9.15 3.84
N VAL A 355 -2.26 10.05 3.36
CA VAL A 355 -2.14 10.62 2.01
C VAL A 355 -0.84 11.41 1.87
N VAL A 356 -0.51 12.24 2.87
CA VAL A 356 0.75 13.00 2.91
C VAL A 356 1.95 12.07 2.87
N LEU A 357 1.95 11.02 3.70
CA LEU A 357 3.02 10.02 3.73
C LEU A 357 3.17 9.31 2.38
N ALA A 358 2.06 8.84 1.79
CA ALA A 358 2.08 8.17 0.49
C ALA A 358 2.62 9.10 -0.60
N CYS A 359 2.16 10.35 -0.64
CA CYS A 359 2.64 11.35 -1.57
C CYS A 359 4.12 11.69 -1.36
N ALA A 360 4.60 11.75 -0.11
CA ALA A 360 6.00 11.98 0.20
C ALA A 360 6.89 10.83 -0.29
N LEU A 361 6.45 9.57 -0.12
CA LEU A 361 7.15 8.39 -0.65
C LEU A 361 7.13 8.34 -2.19
N GLY A 362 6.07 8.84 -2.81
CA GLY A 362 5.91 8.89 -4.27
C GLY A 362 6.56 10.10 -4.95
N SER A 363 7.10 11.05 -4.17
CA SER A 363 7.76 12.25 -4.68
C SER A 363 9.28 12.07 -4.62
N GLY A 364 10.00 12.64 -5.59
CA GLY A 364 11.45 12.55 -5.64
C GLY A 364 12.03 13.23 -6.88
N GLY A 365 13.35 13.13 -7.07
CA GLY A 365 14.05 13.75 -8.19
C GLY A 365 14.17 12.82 -9.40
N LEU A 366 14.19 13.42 -10.59
CA LEU A 366 14.41 12.75 -11.88
C LEU A 366 15.69 13.24 -12.60
N GLY A 367 16.58 13.93 -11.90
CA GLY A 367 17.85 14.38 -12.46
C GLY A 367 18.45 15.56 -11.73
N VAL A 368 19.37 16.25 -12.41
CA VAL A 368 19.99 17.50 -11.95
C VAL A 368 19.22 18.73 -12.43
N GLU A 369 19.44 19.86 -11.75
CA GLU A 369 18.87 21.18 -12.09
C GLU A 369 17.34 21.19 -12.16
N ARG A 370 16.75 21.38 -13.35
CA ARG A 370 15.32 21.66 -13.48
C ARG A 370 14.39 20.49 -13.11
N LEU A 371 14.91 19.29 -12.87
CA LEU A 371 14.15 18.08 -12.50
C LEU A 371 14.48 17.57 -11.08
N THR A 372 14.94 18.47 -10.20
CA THR A 372 15.26 18.23 -8.79
C THR A 372 14.10 17.67 -7.98
N HIS A 373 12.85 18.04 -8.30
CA HIS A 373 11.67 17.56 -7.59
C HIS A 373 10.48 17.32 -8.52
N LEU A 374 9.94 16.10 -8.49
CA LEU A 374 8.68 15.72 -9.11
C LEU A 374 7.77 15.10 -8.05
N GLY A 375 6.56 15.64 -7.94
CA GLY A 375 5.52 15.07 -7.09
C GLY A 375 4.67 16.11 -6.37
N ALA A 376 4.08 15.67 -5.27
CA ALA A 376 3.15 16.45 -4.48
C ALA A 376 3.86 17.56 -3.70
N ARG A 377 3.13 18.65 -3.44
CA ARG A 377 3.59 19.74 -2.59
C ARG A 377 3.36 19.38 -1.12
N ILE A 378 4.33 18.68 -0.52
CA ILE A 378 4.19 18.06 0.80
C ILE A 378 3.83 19.07 1.91
N PRO A 379 4.43 20.27 2.01
CA PRO A 379 4.07 21.23 3.06
C PRO A 379 2.60 21.67 2.96
N GLU A 380 2.15 22.01 1.76
CA GLU A 380 0.77 22.41 1.49
C GLU A 380 -0.18 21.24 1.71
N LEU A 381 0.17 20.04 1.23
CA LEU A 381 -0.64 18.85 1.40
C LEU A 381 -0.79 18.46 2.88
N ALA A 382 0.25 18.65 3.68
CA ALA A 382 0.22 18.43 5.13
C ALA A 382 -0.77 19.35 5.85
N ILE A 383 -1.09 20.50 5.27
CA ILE A 383 -2.13 21.41 5.78
C ILE A 383 -3.48 21.02 5.19
N PHE A 384 -3.60 20.96 3.86
CA PHE A 384 -4.90 20.79 3.19
C PHE A 384 -5.53 19.41 3.45
N ALA A 385 -4.77 18.32 3.33
CA ALA A 385 -5.35 16.98 3.41
C ALA A 385 -5.94 16.67 4.81
N PRO A 386 -5.21 16.83 5.93
CA PRO A 386 -5.79 16.60 7.26
C PRO A 386 -6.90 17.59 7.59
N THR A 387 -6.79 18.84 7.14
CA THR A 387 -7.80 19.88 7.44
C THR A 387 -9.12 19.61 6.74
N ILE A 388 -9.11 19.36 5.43
CA ILE A 388 -10.33 19.12 4.66
C ILE A 388 -11.02 17.84 5.14
N LEU A 389 -10.28 16.73 5.27
CA LEU A 389 -10.84 15.44 5.70
C LEU A 389 -11.27 15.48 7.17
N GLY A 390 -10.50 16.15 8.04
CA GLY A 390 -10.80 16.29 9.45
C GLY A 390 -12.03 17.15 9.72
N LEU A 391 -12.11 18.33 9.09
CA LEU A 391 -13.25 19.24 9.27
C LEU A 391 -14.54 18.66 8.68
N SER A 392 -14.50 18.04 7.50
CA SER A 392 -15.69 17.41 6.94
C SER A 392 -16.14 16.21 7.77
N GLY A 393 -15.19 15.40 8.27
CA GLY A 393 -15.47 14.30 9.19
C GLY A 393 -16.09 14.79 10.50
N MET A 394 -15.59 15.90 11.06
CA MET A 394 -16.13 16.53 12.26
C MET A 394 -17.59 16.99 12.05
N LEU A 395 -17.86 17.68 10.94
CA LEU A 395 -19.20 18.17 10.62
C LEU A 395 -20.20 17.02 10.44
N VAL A 396 -19.82 15.96 9.70
CA VAL A 396 -20.68 14.79 9.51
C VAL A 396 -20.89 14.03 10.81
N GLY A 397 -19.84 13.84 11.61
CA GLY A 397 -19.92 13.24 12.94
C GLY A 397 -20.84 14.01 13.89
N LEU A 398 -20.79 15.35 13.86
CA LEU A 398 -21.68 16.22 14.61
C LEU A 398 -23.13 16.04 14.19
N VAL A 399 -23.43 16.11 12.89
CA VAL A 399 -24.79 15.94 12.36
C VAL A 399 -25.35 14.57 12.72
N LEU A 400 -24.56 13.50 12.58
CA LEU A 400 -24.98 12.15 12.96
C LEU A 400 -25.23 12.02 14.46
N GLY A 401 -24.41 12.66 15.31
CA GLY A 401 -24.62 12.71 16.76
C GLY A 401 -25.90 13.41 17.15
N LEU A 402 -26.24 14.52 16.48
CA LEU A 402 -27.51 15.23 16.69
C LEU A 402 -28.73 14.41 16.25
N LEU A 403 -28.62 13.69 15.13
CA LEU A 403 -29.71 12.84 14.62
C LEU A 403 -29.90 11.54 15.42
N ARG A 404 -28.84 11.05 16.08
CA ARG A 404 -28.83 9.78 16.82
C ARG A 404 -28.89 9.97 18.33
N ARG A 405 -29.31 11.13 18.82
CA ARG A 405 -29.43 11.40 20.26
C ARG A 405 -30.19 10.27 20.96
N PRO A 406 -29.67 9.72 22.07
CA PRO A 406 -30.46 8.86 22.95
C PRO A 406 -31.70 9.64 23.41
N GLU A 407 -32.87 9.01 23.38
CA GLU A 407 -34.07 9.61 23.97
C GLU A 407 -33.85 9.73 25.48
N ALA A 408 -34.18 10.88 26.07
CA ALA A 408 -33.99 11.19 27.50
C ALA A 408 -34.85 10.33 28.46
N HIS A 409 -35.46 9.25 27.97
CA HIS A 409 -36.34 8.38 28.74
C HIS A 409 -35.59 7.30 29.54
N ASP A 410 -34.34 6.98 29.20
CA ASP A 410 -33.54 5.99 29.96
C ASP A 410 -32.84 6.59 31.20
N GLU A 411 -32.42 7.86 31.15
CA GLU A 411 -31.76 8.52 32.31
C GLU A 411 -32.72 8.67 33.51
N ALA A 412 -34.01 8.93 33.27
CA ALA A 412 -35.02 9.00 34.32
C ALA A 412 -35.39 7.64 34.93
N GLN A 413 -35.18 6.55 34.20
CA GLN A 413 -35.48 5.18 34.67
C GLN A 413 -34.30 4.58 35.46
N GLU A 414 -33.07 5.00 35.15
CA GLU A 414 -31.85 4.62 35.89
C GLU A 414 -31.77 5.38 37.24
N ASP A 415 -32.13 6.66 37.27
CA ASP A 415 -32.26 7.45 38.51
C ASP A 415 -33.47 7.06 39.37
N ALA A 416 -34.50 6.42 38.79
CA ALA A 416 -35.65 5.92 39.55
C ALA A 416 -35.44 4.51 40.13
N ASN A 417 -34.42 3.78 39.68
CA ASN A 417 -34.06 2.45 40.16
C ASN A 417 -32.80 2.41 41.04
N ALA A 418 -32.14 3.55 41.22
CA ALA A 418 -31.08 3.79 42.21
C ALA A 418 -31.67 4.38 43.50
#